data_AF-R6SGE8-F1
#
_entry.id   AF-R6SGE8-F1
#
_cell.length_a   1.000
_cell.length_b   1.000
_cell.length_c   1.000
_cell.angle_alpha   90.00
_cell.angle_beta   90.00
_cell.angle_gamma   90.00
#
_symmetry.space_group_name_H-M   'P 1'
#
loop_
_entity.id
_entity.type
_entity.pdbx_description
1 polymer ?
#
loop_
_entity_poly.entity_id
_entity_poly.type
_entity_poly.pdbx_seq_one_letter_code
_entity_poly.pdbx_strand_id
1 'polypeptide(L)'
;MPVGLEIPGLNDSKKLTEKRREALFDTIRTHAVAYAVAQATVEEIDRLNILEADLLAMRRAIASLCVPADYALIDGNIARDFPLPARAVIHGDALSPSIAAASVLAKVTRDQLCLELDRQYPQYGIAKHKGYGTKEHMNALRTYGPSPIHRKKFIRFLDQDTERNEGTPS
;
A
#
# COMPACT_ATOMS: atom_id res chain seq x y z
N MET A 1 19.36 -5.57 -1.43
CA MET A 1 19.54 -6.60 -2.48
C MET A 1 21.01 -6.96 -2.56
N PRO A 2 21.39 -8.22 -2.86
CA PRO A 2 22.79 -8.56 -3.12
C PRO A 2 23.35 -7.74 -4.28
N VAL A 3 24.63 -7.37 -4.20
CA VAL A 3 25.30 -6.61 -5.26
C VAL A 3 25.35 -7.45 -6.54
N GLY A 4 24.97 -6.85 -7.67
CA GLY A 4 24.99 -7.53 -8.97
C GLY A 4 23.87 -8.55 -9.21
N LEU A 5 22.92 -8.70 -8.27
CA LEU A 5 21.77 -9.58 -8.50
C LEU A 5 20.82 -8.95 -9.52
N GLU A 6 20.68 -9.62 -10.66
CA GLU A 6 19.65 -9.32 -11.65
C GLU A 6 18.46 -10.27 -11.46
N ILE A 7 17.27 -9.71 -11.30
CA ILE A 7 16.02 -10.48 -11.27
C ILE A 7 15.26 -10.17 -12.57
N PRO A 8 15.20 -11.11 -13.53
CA PRO A 8 14.54 -10.88 -14.81
C PRO A 8 13.07 -10.45 -14.64
N GLY A 9 12.73 -9.29 -15.20
CA GLY A 9 11.37 -8.74 -15.19
C GLY A 9 10.99 -7.96 -13.93
N LEU A 10 11.95 -7.57 -13.09
CA LEU A 10 11.70 -6.75 -11.90
C LEU A 10 11.39 -5.27 -12.21
N ASN A 11 11.71 -4.78 -13.41
CA ASN A 11 11.86 -3.34 -13.70
C ASN A 11 10.56 -2.57 -14.05
N ASP A 12 9.37 -3.18 -13.96
CA ASP A 12 8.11 -2.44 -14.17
C ASP A 12 6.92 -3.16 -13.50
N SER A 13 6.85 -3.09 -12.17
CA SER A 13 5.84 -3.78 -11.35
C SER A 13 4.38 -3.46 -11.74
N LYS A 14 4.15 -2.32 -12.39
CA LYS A 14 2.84 -1.84 -12.85
C LYS A 14 2.37 -2.54 -14.12
N LYS A 15 3.30 -3.07 -14.94
CA LYS A 15 2.99 -3.89 -16.13
C LYS A 15 2.96 -5.40 -15.86
N LEU A 16 3.29 -5.82 -14.64
CA LEU A 16 3.27 -7.24 -14.29
C LEU A 16 1.86 -7.75 -14.07
N THR A 17 1.62 -8.99 -14.52
CA THR A 17 0.42 -9.74 -14.13
C THR A 17 0.50 -10.14 -12.66
N GLU A 18 -0.64 -10.42 -12.04
CA GLU A 18 -0.69 -10.90 -10.64
C GLU A 18 0.18 -12.14 -10.44
N LYS A 19 0.02 -13.16 -11.30
CA LYS A 19 0.85 -14.37 -11.30
C LYS A 19 2.35 -14.08 -11.39
N ARG A 20 2.75 -13.08 -12.20
CA ARG A 20 4.18 -12.70 -12.31
C ARG A 20 4.67 -11.99 -11.06
N ARG A 21 3.85 -11.14 -10.44
CA ARG A 21 4.20 -10.49 -9.16
C ARG A 21 4.36 -11.52 -8.04
N GLU A 22 3.50 -12.52 -7.96
CA GLU A 22 3.62 -13.60 -6.96
C GLU A 22 4.92 -14.39 -7.16
N ALA A 23 5.25 -14.78 -8.40
CA ALA A 23 6.52 -15.46 -8.67
C ALA A 23 7.74 -14.60 -8.30
N LEU A 24 7.69 -13.29 -8.58
CA LEU A 24 8.75 -12.36 -8.17
C LEU A 24 8.80 -12.17 -6.66
N PHE A 25 7.67 -12.16 -5.96
CA PHE A 25 7.61 -12.06 -4.51
C PHE A 25 8.41 -13.19 -3.85
N ASP A 26 8.21 -14.43 -4.28
CA ASP A 26 8.96 -15.57 -3.76
C ASP A 26 10.45 -15.50 -4.12
N THR A 27 10.76 -15.09 -5.35
CA THR A 27 12.14 -14.89 -5.83
C THR A 27 12.86 -13.85 -4.98
N ILE A 28 12.23 -12.69 -4.75
CA ILE A 28 12.81 -11.60 -3.94
C ILE A 28 13.02 -12.06 -2.50
N ARG A 29 12.04 -12.71 -1.88
CA ARG A 29 12.18 -13.20 -0.50
C ARG A 29 13.30 -14.23 -0.34
N THR A 30 13.53 -15.04 -1.36
CA THR A 30 14.58 -16.07 -1.35
C THR A 30 15.97 -15.47 -1.52
N HIS A 31 16.11 -14.44 -2.35
CA HIS A 31 17.42 -13.89 -2.72
C HIS A 31 17.79 -12.57 -2.04
N ALA A 32 16.85 -11.88 -1.40
CA ALA A 32 17.15 -10.66 -0.67
C ALA A 32 18.01 -10.96 0.57
N VAL A 33 19.04 -10.12 0.80
CA VAL A 33 19.87 -10.17 2.02
C VAL A 33 19.00 -10.03 3.27
N ALA A 34 18.06 -9.09 3.23
CA ALA A 34 17.00 -8.91 4.21
C ALA A 34 15.80 -8.23 3.53
N TYR A 35 14.61 -8.50 4.02
CA TYR A 35 13.40 -7.76 3.67
C TYR A 35 12.49 -7.67 4.88
N ALA A 36 11.64 -6.64 4.89
CA ALA A 36 10.57 -6.48 5.86
C ALA A 36 9.40 -5.77 5.19
N VAL A 37 8.18 -6.08 5.62
CA VAL A 37 6.96 -5.41 5.19
C VAL A 37 6.27 -4.88 6.44
N ALA A 38 5.88 -3.60 6.41
CA ALA A 38 5.16 -2.97 7.49
C ALA A 38 3.98 -2.17 6.92
N GLN A 39 3.03 -1.86 7.80
CA GLN A 39 1.81 -1.14 7.45
C GLN A 39 1.51 -0.03 8.45
N ALA A 40 0.71 0.94 7.99
CA ALA A 40 0.02 1.89 8.85
C ALA A 40 -1.47 1.55 8.88
N THR A 41 -2.09 1.60 10.06
CA THR A 41 -3.49 1.25 10.23
C THR A 41 -4.42 2.35 9.70
N VAL A 42 -5.72 2.05 9.58
CA VAL A 42 -6.73 3.03 9.19
C VAL A 42 -6.75 4.21 10.16
N GLU A 43 -6.64 3.92 11.46
CA GLU A 43 -6.60 4.91 12.53
C GLU A 43 -5.36 5.81 12.43
N GLU A 44 -4.21 5.23 12.08
CA GLU A 44 -2.98 6.00 11.88
C GLU A 44 -3.05 6.92 10.67
N ILE A 45 -3.64 6.44 9.58
CA ILE A 45 -3.89 7.25 8.38
C ILE A 45 -4.83 8.40 8.70
N ASP A 46 -5.92 8.13 9.42
CA ASP A 46 -6.86 9.16 9.84
C ASP A 46 -6.21 10.17 10.80
N ARG A 47 -5.30 9.75 11.68
CA ARG A 47 -4.58 10.64 12.60
C ARG A 47 -3.51 11.49 11.90
N LEU A 48 -2.68 10.88 11.06
CA LEU A 48 -1.44 11.48 10.55
C LEU A 48 -1.59 12.15 9.19
N ASN A 49 -2.58 11.75 8.37
CA ASN A 49 -2.64 11.90 6.91
C ASN A 49 -1.93 10.77 6.14
N ILE A 50 -2.25 10.63 4.85
CA ILE A 50 -1.76 9.52 4.02
C ILE A 50 -0.26 9.56 3.76
N LEU A 51 0.33 10.74 3.59
CA LEU A 51 1.76 10.90 3.36
C LEU A 51 2.55 10.50 4.61
N GLU A 52 2.15 11.00 5.78
CA GLU A 52 2.83 10.68 7.04
C GLU A 52 2.65 9.22 7.46
N ALA A 53 1.49 8.63 7.18
CA ALA A 53 1.26 7.21 7.40
C ALA A 53 2.10 6.33 6.48
N ASP A 54 2.31 6.75 5.22
CA ASP A 54 3.19 6.05 4.28
C ASP A 54 4.65 6.10 4.74
N LEU A 55 5.15 7.29 5.11
CA LEU A 55 6.48 7.45 5.70
C LEU A 55 6.65 6.65 7.00
N LEU A 56 5.61 6.59 7.86
CA LEU A 56 5.61 5.77 9.06
C LEU A 56 5.77 4.28 8.75
N ALA A 57 5.01 3.76 7.77
CA ALA A 57 5.13 2.38 7.34
C ALA A 57 6.53 2.07 6.79
N MET A 58 7.10 2.97 5.99
CA MET A 58 8.48 2.82 5.47
C MET A 58 9.51 2.80 6.60
N ARG A 59 9.41 3.70 7.59
CA ARG A 59 10.31 3.71 8.77
C ARG A 59 10.21 2.41 9.56
N ARG A 60 9.00 1.88 9.76
CA ARG A 60 8.78 0.58 10.41
C ARG A 60 9.41 -0.56 9.64
N ALA A 61 9.26 -0.58 8.32
CA ALA A 61 9.86 -1.61 7.48
C ALA A 61 11.38 -1.61 7.63
N ILE A 62 12.01 -0.43 7.54
CA ILE A 62 13.47 -0.28 7.72
C ILE A 62 13.92 -0.74 9.11
N ALA A 63 13.21 -0.33 10.17
CA ALA A 63 13.54 -0.71 11.54
C ALA A 63 13.35 -2.21 11.83
N SER A 64 12.57 -2.91 10.99
CA SER A 64 12.28 -4.35 11.14
C SER A 64 13.19 -5.24 10.28
N LEU A 65 14.16 -4.66 9.55
CA LEU A 65 15.12 -5.46 8.80
C LEU A 65 16.00 -6.28 9.75
N CYS A 66 16.10 -7.58 9.50
CA CYS A 66 16.97 -8.46 10.29
C CYS A 66 18.47 -8.16 10.09
N VAL A 67 18.83 -7.60 8.94
CA VAL A 67 20.15 -7.05 8.65
C VAL A 67 19.99 -5.53 8.50
N PRO A 68 20.63 -4.71 9.35
CA PRO A 68 20.50 -3.26 9.28
C PRO A 68 21.04 -2.74 7.94
N ALA A 69 20.39 -1.70 7.41
CA ALA A 69 20.84 -1.00 6.21
C ALA A 69 21.65 0.25 6.58
N ASP A 70 22.66 0.58 5.78
CA ASP A 70 23.45 1.81 5.95
C ASP A 70 22.81 3.03 5.26
N TYR A 71 21.99 2.79 4.23
CA TYR A 71 21.38 3.82 3.40
C TYR A 71 20.03 3.37 2.83
N ALA A 72 19.06 4.29 2.72
CA ALA A 72 17.74 4.01 2.13
C ALA A 72 17.47 4.83 0.87
N LEU A 73 16.94 4.15 -0.15
CA LEU A 73 16.37 4.77 -1.34
C LEU A 73 14.84 4.67 -1.23
N ILE A 74 14.17 5.81 -1.20
CA ILE A 74 12.71 5.91 -1.00
C ILE A 74 12.06 6.31 -2.33
N ASP A 75 11.07 5.55 -2.79
CA ASP A 75 10.34 5.90 -4.01
C ASP A 75 9.48 7.15 -3.77
N GLY A 76 9.61 8.14 -4.66
CA GLY A 76 8.88 9.41 -4.58
C GLY A 76 9.79 10.62 -4.41
N ASN A 77 9.23 11.70 -3.87
CA ASN A 77 9.89 13.01 -3.76
C ASN A 77 10.19 13.43 -2.32
N ILE A 78 9.83 12.61 -1.31
CA ILE A 78 9.99 12.94 0.10
C ILE A 78 10.71 11.79 0.80
N ALA A 79 11.81 12.12 1.49
CA ALA A 79 12.48 11.24 2.43
C ALA A 79 12.84 12.05 3.68
N ARG A 80 12.12 11.85 4.78
CA ARG A 80 12.36 12.56 6.05
C ARG A 80 12.15 11.65 7.26
N ASP A 81 12.86 11.99 8.34
CA ASP A 81 12.76 11.38 9.67
C ASP A 81 13.06 9.86 9.68
N PHE A 82 13.86 9.38 8.73
CA PHE A 82 14.33 8.00 8.71
C PHE A 82 15.42 7.77 9.77
N PRO A 83 15.52 6.56 10.36
CA PRO A 83 16.53 6.24 11.37
C PRO A 83 17.97 6.16 10.81
N LEU A 84 18.13 6.34 9.49
CA LEU A 84 19.38 6.24 8.76
C LEU A 84 19.35 7.19 7.55
N PRO A 85 20.51 7.52 6.94
CA PRO A 85 20.58 8.39 5.77
C PRO A 85 19.70 7.89 4.61
N ALA A 86 18.74 8.72 4.20
CA ALA A 86 17.77 8.36 3.17
C ALA A 86 17.71 9.40 2.06
N ARG A 87 17.40 8.94 0.84
CA ARG A 87 17.18 9.82 -0.32
C ARG A 87 15.93 9.40 -1.07
N ALA A 88 15.13 10.40 -1.42
CA ALA A 88 14.00 10.23 -2.31
C ALA A 88 14.47 10.06 -3.76
N VAL A 89 13.85 9.13 -4.48
CA VAL A 89 14.10 8.84 -5.89
C VAL A 89 12.77 8.85 -6.62
N ILE A 90 12.57 9.84 -7.47
CA ILE A 90 11.36 9.95 -8.31
C ILE A 90 11.42 8.83 -9.35
N HIS A 91 10.33 8.06 -9.48
CA HIS A 91 10.28 6.85 -10.32
C HIS A 91 11.34 5.81 -9.92
N GLY A 92 11.55 5.66 -8.61
CA GLY A 92 12.58 4.78 -8.07
C GLY A 92 12.36 3.32 -8.43
N ASP A 93 11.11 2.90 -8.62
CA ASP A 93 10.73 1.55 -9.06
C ASP A 93 11.31 1.18 -10.44
N ALA A 94 11.49 2.15 -11.33
CA ALA A 94 12.12 1.94 -12.64
C ALA A 94 13.66 2.08 -12.61
N LEU A 95 14.20 2.74 -11.58
CA LEU A 95 15.61 3.15 -11.53
C LEU A 95 16.46 2.34 -10.54
N SER A 96 15.83 1.66 -9.59
CA SER A 96 16.52 0.93 -8.52
C SER A 96 15.92 -0.47 -8.35
N PRO A 97 16.71 -1.54 -8.54
CA PRO A 97 16.26 -2.90 -8.27
C PRO A 97 15.77 -3.11 -6.84
N SER A 98 16.35 -2.41 -5.87
CA SER A 98 15.92 -2.50 -4.46
C SER A 98 14.56 -1.85 -4.24
N ILE A 99 14.28 -0.72 -4.90
CA ILE A 99 12.96 -0.09 -4.83
C ILE A 99 11.94 -0.95 -5.57
N ALA A 100 12.27 -1.43 -6.77
CA ALA A 100 11.42 -2.32 -7.55
C ALA A 100 11.02 -3.58 -6.76
N ALA A 101 11.99 -4.21 -6.08
CA ALA A 101 11.76 -5.34 -5.19
C ALA A 101 10.82 -4.98 -4.03
N ALA A 102 11.06 -3.87 -3.34
CA ALA A 102 10.20 -3.40 -2.26
C ALA A 102 8.76 -3.14 -2.73
N SER A 103 8.58 -2.54 -3.91
CA SER A 103 7.26 -2.29 -4.51
C SER A 103 6.49 -3.59 -4.81
N VAL A 104 7.17 -4.63 -5.29
CA VAL A 104 6.55 -5.96 -5.49
C VAL A 104 6.13 -6.57 -4.15
N LEU A 105 7.02 -6.55 -3.14
CA LEU A 105 6.72 -7.05 -1.80
C LEU A 105 5.50 -6.35 -1.18
N ALA A 106 5.46 -5.02 -1.25
CA ALA A 106 4.36 -4.23 -0.74
C ALA A 106 3.05 -4.52 -1.48
N LYS A 107 3.08 -4.60 -2.82
CA LYS A 107 1.88 -4.82 -3.65
C LYS A 107 1.27 -6.19 -3.39
N VAL A 108 2.05 -7.26 -3.41
CA VAL A 108 1.55 -8.62 -3.18
C VAL A 108 0.99 -8.75 -1.76
N THR A 109 1.70 -8.23 -0.76
CA THR A 109 1.20 -8.25 0.63
C THR A 109 -0.11 -7.49 0.77
N ARG A 110 -0.22 -6.31 0.15
CA ARG A 110 -1.46 -5.52 0.19
C ARG A 110 -2.62 -6.23 -0.52
N ASP A 111 -2.36 -6.90 -1.64
CA ASP A 111 -3.39 -7.63 -2.38
C ASP A 111 -3.89 -8.84 -1.60
N GLN A 112 -3.01 -9.57 -0.90
CA GLN A 112 -3.37 -10.66 0.00
C GLN A 112 -4.22 -10.16 1.17
N LEU A 113 -3.84 -9.05 1.82
CA LEU A 113 -4.64 -8.43 2.87
C LEU A 113 -6.04 -8.04 2.35
N CYS A 114 -6.14 -7.53 1.12
CA CYS A 114 -7.46 -7.22 0.53
C CYS A 114 -8.34 -8.46 0.37
N LEU A 115 -7.76 -9.63 0.04
CA LEU A 115 -8.50 -10.90 -0.03
C LEU A 115 -8.98 -11.34 1.36
N GLU A 116 -8.16 -11.16 2.39
CA GLU A 116 -8.55 -11.48 3.76
C GLU A 116 -9.66 -10.57 4.27
N LEU A 117 -9.55 -9.27 4.00
CA LEU A 117 -10.59 -8.30 4.35
C LEU A 117 -11.89 -8.56 3.59
N ASP A 118 -11.82 -9.01 2.34
CA ASP A 118 -13.01 -9.39 1.57
C ASP A 118 -13.74 -10.58 2.21
N ARG A 119 -13.01 -11.57 2.75
CA ARG A 119 -13.63 -12.68 3.49
C ARG A 119 -14.32 -12.21 4.77
N GLN A 120 -13.77 -11.21 5.44
CA GLN A 120 -14.34 -10.65 6.68
C GLN A 120 -15.50 -9.69 6.41
N TYR A 121 -15.45 -8.95 5.32
CA TYR A 121 -16.45 -7.95 4.92
C TYR A 121 -16.88 -8.14 3.45
N PRO A 122 -17.51 -9.28 3.12
CA PRO A 122 -17.79 -9.69 1.74
C PRO A 122 -18.72 -8.74 0.99
N GLN A 123 -19.55 -7.98 1.72
CA GLN A 123 -20.49 -7.02 1.13
C GLN A 123 -19.82 -5.87 0.38
N TYR A 124 -18.54 -5.58 0.65
CA TYR A 124 -17.84 -4.46 0.01
C TYR A 124 -17.08 -4.85 -1.24
N GLY A 125 -16.78 -6.13 -1.49
CA GLY A 125 -16.06 -6.57 -2.70
C GLY A 125 -14.60 -6.13 -2.80
N ILE A 126 -13.94 -5.90 -1.66
CA ILE A 126 -12.57 -5.40 -1.50
C ILE A 126 -11.55 -6.24 -2.30
N ALA A 127 -11.79 -7.53 -2.48
CA ALA A 127 -10.91 -8.40 -3.27
C ALA A 127 -10.72 -7.90 -4.70
N LYS A 128 -11.74 -7.28 -5.31
CA LYS A 128 -11.75 -6.86 -6.72
C LYS A 128 -11.09 -5.50 -6.91
N HIS A 129 -11.51 -4.50 -6.14
CA HIS A 129 -11.05 -3.12 -6.30
C HIS A 129 -10.02 -2.70 -5.23
N LYS A 130 -9.57 -3.60 -4.35
CA LYS A 130 -8.49 -3.34 -3.37
C LYS A 130 -8.71 -2.14 -2.46
N GLY A 131 -9.98 -1.77 -2.24
CA GLY A 131 -10.39 -0.59 -1.48
C GLY A 131 -10.41 0.73 -2.26
N TYR A 132 -10.12 0.74 -3.57
CA TYR A 132 -10.31 1.92 -4.42
C TYR A 132 -11.81 2.27 -4.52
N GLY A 133 -12.13 3.56 -4.64
CA GLY A 133 -13.50 4.08 -4.72
C GLY A 133 -14.14 3.87 -6.09
N THR A 134 -14.28 2.61 -6.52
CA THR A 134 -15.03 2.26 -7.74
C THR A 134 -16.53 2.44 -7.52
N LYS A 135 -17.32 2.44 -8.60
CA LYS A 135 -18.78 2.54 -8.50
C LYS A 135 -19.36 1.43 -7.61
N GLU A 136 -18.84 0.22 -7.72
CA GLU A 136 -19.26 -0.93 -6.90
C GLU A 136 -19.00 -0.68 -5.42
N HIS A 137 -17.79 -0.21 -5.07
CA HIS A 137 -17.41 0.06 -3.69
C HIS A 137 -18.26 1.19 -3.08
N MET A 138 -18.49 2.25 -3.86
CA MET A 138 -19.31 3.39 -3.47
C MET A 138 -20.76 3.00 -3.22
N ASN A 139 -21.32 2.12 -4.05
CA ASN A 139 -22.66 1.60 -3.86
C ASN A 139 -22.74 0.73 -2.60
N ALA A 140 -21.77 -0.15 -2.37
CA ALA A 140 -21.70 -0.94 -1.14
C ALA A 140 -21.62 -0.07 0.11
N LEU A 141 -20.82 1.01 0.07
CA LEU A 141 -20.74 2.00 1.14
C LEU A 141 -22.07 2.70 1.41
N ARG A 142 -22.84 3.04 0.37
CA ARG A 142 -24.18 3.62 0.53
C ARG A 142 -25.20 2.62 1.08
N THR A 143 -25.11 1.35 0.69
CA THR A 143 -26.04 0.31 1.12
C THR A 143 -25.78 -0.17 2.53
N TYR A 144 -24.51 -0.39 2.90
CA TYR A 144 -24.12 -1.06 4.15
C TYR A 144 -23.47 -0.11 5.17
N GLY A 145 -23.22 1.15 4.79
CA GLY A 145 -22.43 2.08 5.59
C GLY A 145 -20.95 1.71 5.65
N PRO A 146 -20.10 2.56 6.25
CA PRO A 146 -18.68 2.27 6.41
C PRO A 146 -18.40 1.26 7.54
N SER A 147 -17.45 0.36 7.30
CA SER A 147 -16.89 -0.56 8.31
C SER A 147 -15.50 -0.12 8.79
N PRO A 148 -14.91 -0.78 9.83
CA PRO A 148 -13.59 -0.41 10.38
C PRO A 148 -12.44 -0.38 9.36
N ILE A 149 -12.57 -1.03 8.21
CA ILE A 149 -11.54 -1.04 7.16
C ILE A 149 -11.49 0.26 6.34
N HIS A 150 -12.49 1.15 6.52
CA HIS A 150 -12.63 2.38 5.74
C HIS A 150 -12.00 3.58 6.45
N ARG A 151 -11.21 4.34 5.69
CA ARG A 151 -10.57 5.58 6.14
C ARG A 151 -11.61 6.68 6.19
N LYS A 152 -12.05 7.07 7.40
CA LYS A 152 -13.21 7.95 7.57
C LYS A 152 -13.02 9.29 6.87
N LYS A 153 -11.80 9.85 6.90
CA LYS A 153 -11.51 11.13 6.23
C LYS A 153 -11.67 11.07 4.71
N PHE A 154 -11.54 9.90 4.10
CA PHE A 154 -11.64 9.71 2.65
C PHE A 154 -13.07 9.47 2.15
N ILE A 155 -14.02 9.21 3.06
CA ILE A 155 -15.42 8.89 2.72
C ILE A 155 -16.43 9.92 3.25
N ARG A 156 -15.95 11.08 3.72
CA ARG A 156 -16.81 12.17 4.26
C ARG A 156 -17.86 12.68 3.28
N PHE A 157 -17.71 12.42 1.98
CA PHE A 157 -18.72 12.76 0.98
C PHE A 157 -20.04 11.95 1.19
N LEU A 158 -19.99 10.79 1.84
CA LEU A 158 -21.19 10.00 2.16
C LEU A 158 -22.11 10.76 3.14
N ASP A 159 -21.51 11.50 4.08
CA ASP A 159 -22.26 12.30 5.04
C ASP A 159 -23.04 13.42 4.32
N GLN A 160 -22.45 14.01 3.27
CA GLN A 160 -23.06 15.08 2.47
C GLN A 160 -24.16 14.59 1.51
N ASP A 161 -24.05 13.36 1.00
CA ASP A 161 -25.10 12.73 0.18
C ASP A 161 -26.37 12.45 1.02
N THR A 162 -26.19 12.14 2.31
CA THR A 162 -27.29 11.89 3.25
C THR A 162 -28.06 13.17 3.55
N GLU A 163 -27.35 14.27 3.83
CA GLU A 163 -27.96 15.60 4.08
C GLU A 163 -28.71 16.17 2.85
N ARG A 164 -28.28 15.85 1.62
CA ARG A 164 -28.97 16.28 0.39
C ARG A 164 -30.25 15.50 0.11
N ASN A 165 -30.32 14.23 0.51
CA ASN A 165 -31.53 13.40 0.31
C ASN A 165 -32.61 13.64 1.37
N GLU A 166 -32.26 14.22 2.52
CA GLU A 166 -33.22 14.64 3.56
C GLU A 166 -33.75 16.07 3.32
N GLY A 167 -33.26 16.77 2.30
CA GLY A 167 -33.48 18.20 2.04
C GLY A 167 -34.57 18.59 1.03
N THR A 168 -35.58 17.75 0.76
CA THR A 168 -36.80 18.21 0.06
C THR A 168 -38.08 17.68 0.72
N PRO A 169 -38.66 18.41 1.68
CA PRO A 169 -40.09 18.35 1.96
C PRO A 169 -40.82 19.28 0.98
N SER A 170 -41.67 18.66 0.14
CA SER A 170 -42.75 19.21 -0.72
C SER A 170 -42.54 20.54 -1.46
#